data_AF-A0A5N6UWP8-F1
#
_entry.id   AF-A0A5N6UWP8-F1
#
_cell.length_a   1.000
_cell.length_b   1.000
_cell.length_c   1.000
_cell.angle_alpha   90.00
_cell.angle_beta   90.00
_cell.angle_gamma   90.00
#
_symmetry.space_group_name_H-M   'P 1'
#
loop_
_entity.id
_entity.type
_entity.pdbx_description
1 polymer ?
#
loop_
_entity_poly.entity_id
_entity_poly.type
_entity_poly.pdbx_seq_one_letter_code
_entity_poly.pdbx_strand_id
1 'polypeptide(L)'
;MLSTMRLACLFLVIALCLVQLVLAAEDYYKTLGLDKSASERDIKRAYRTLSKKYHPDKNPGDENAREKFVEIAEAYDVLSTSTTRKIYDQYGHEGVEQHRQGGNAGRQAHDPFDLFSRFFGGGGHFGHAPGHRRGPDMEYKIGLPLRDFYNGREVTIMLEKQQICDACEGTGSADREVITCDRCAGHGRVIQKHMLAPGMFQQVQMTCDKCGGQGKMIKKPCHVCHGHRVVRKEVETAFTVEPGMGKGSRIVFENEADESPDYIAGDLVLILDEREPEASDYQWQTDGTFFRRKGKDLFWREALSLREAWMGEWTRNITHLDGHIVQLGRKRGEVVQPLSVETVKGEGMPFYSDGHLHESHDQDEEPGNLYVEYSVILPDQMESGMEKEFFALWEKWRKKNGVNLDKDSGRPEPSVKDEL
;
A
#
# COMPACT_ATOMS: atom_id res chain seq x y z
N MET A 1 77.17 -0.32 -1.22
CA MET A 1 76.02 -0.64 -2.10
C MET A 1 75.02 -1.63 -1.49
N LEU A 2 75.45 -2.65 -0.74
CA LEU A 2 74.51 -3.62 -0.14
C LEU A 2 73.59 -3.04 0.95
N SER A 3 74.05 -2.06 1.74
CA SER A 3 73.25 -1.50 2.84
C SER A 3 72.10 -0.60 2.34
N THR A 4 72.33 0.15 1.27
CA THR A 4 71.31 1.04 0.67
C THR A 4 70.21 0.25 -0.04
N MET A 5 70.55 -0.88 -0.67
CA MET A 5 69.55 -1.79 -1.27
C MET A 5 68.66 -2.47 -0.22
N ARG A 6 69.21 -2.83 0.95
CA ARG A 6 68.41 -3.43 2.04
C ARG A 6 67.43 -2.45 2.66
N LEU A 7 67.83 -1.19 2.86
CA LEU A 7 66.93 -0.13 3.34
C LEU A 7 65.82 0.19 2.32
N ALA A 8 66.14 0.23 1.03
CA ALA A 8 65.16 0.44 -0.03
C ALA A 8 64.14 -0.70 -0.12
N CYS A 9 64.57 -1.97 -0.03
CA CYS A 9 63.67 -3.12 0.05
C CYS A 9 62.79 -3.09 1.30
N LEU A 10 63.34 -2.71 2.46
CA LEU A 10 62.56 -2.62 3.70
C LEU A 10 61.49 -1.52 3.59
N PHE A 11 61.83 -0.36 3.03
CA PHE A 11 60.88 0.72 2.76
C PHE A 11 59.79 0.29 1.78
N LEU A 12 60.16 -0.45 0.73
CA LEU A 12 59.21 -0.90 -0.28
C LEU A 12 58.26 -1.96 0.28
N VAL A 13 58.73 -2.87 1.14
CA VAL A 13 57.90 -3.84 1.87
C VAL A 13 56.98 -3.13 2.86
N ILE A 14 57.48 -2.17 3.63
CA ILE A 14 56.67 -1.38 4.57
C ILE A 14 55.62 -0.55 3.82
N ALA A 15 55.97 0.06 2.69
CA ALA A 15 55.02 0.78 1.83
C ALA A 15 53.97 -0.17 1.24
N LEU A 16 54.36 -1.38 0.81
CA LEU A 16 53.42 -2.38 0.30
C LEU A 16 52.48 -2.88 1.42
N CYS A 17 53.00 -3.10 2.63
CA CYS A 17 52.20 -3.46 3.80
C CYS A 17 51.27 -2.32 4.24
N LEU A 18 51.71 -1.06 4.18
CA LEU A 18 50.87 0.10 4.45
C LEU A 18 49.77 0.28 3.39
N VAL A 19 50.07 0.04 2.11
CA VAL A 19 49.07 0.04 1.03
C VAL A 19 48.06 -1.11 1.21
N GLN A 20 48.51 -2.29 1.64
CA GLN A 20 47.63 -3.43 1.96
C GLN A 20 46.75 -3.14 3.19
N LEU A 21 47.29 -2.48 4.22
CA LEU A 21 46.53 -2.05 5.40
C LEU A 21 45.50 -0.94 5.08
N VAL A 22 45.85 0.02 4.21
CA VAL A 22 44.94 1.07 3.74
C VAL A 22 43.81 0.50 2.86
N LEU A 23 44.08 -0.54 2.08
CA LEU A 23 43.06 -1.26 1.30
C LEU A 23 42.19 -2.21 2.15
N ALA A 24 42.64 -2.55 3.35
CA ALA A 24 41.95 -3.42 4.32
C ALA A 24 41.10 -2.65 5.34
N ALA A 25 41.09 -1.31 5.31
CA ALA A 25 40.06 -0.54 5.99
C ALA A 25 38.71 -0.85 5.32
N GLU A 26 37.80 -1.48 6.07
CA GLU A 26 36.53 -2.00 5.57
C GLU A 26 35.67 -0.91 4.96
N ASP A 27 35.53 -0.86 3.64
CA ASP A 27 34.65 0.11 3.01
C ASP A 27 33.19 -0.32 3.23
N TYR A 28 32.38 0.49 3.93
CA TYR A 28 30.97 0.19 4.19
C TYR A 28 30.15 -0.10 2.91
N TYR A 29 30.52 0.48 1.77
CA TYR A 29 29.90 0.12 0.50
C TYR A 29 30.21 -1.32 0.10
N LYS A 30 31.45 -1.79 0.31
CA LYS A 30 31.85 -3.19 0.06
C LYS A 30 31.21 -4.15 1.05
N THR A 31 31.05 -3.75 2.33
CA THR A 31 30.33 -4.53 3.35
C THR A 31 28.87 -4.78 2.93
N LEU A 32 28.24 -3.80 2.30
CA LEU A 32 26.90 -3.95 1.72
C LEU A 32 26.88 -4.53 0.29
N GLY A 33 28.04 -4.79 -0.32
CA GLY A 33 28.14 -5.30 -1.69
C GLY A 33 27.70 -4.28 -2.76
N LEU A 34 27.87 -2.99 -2.49
CA LEU A 34 27.44 -1.87 -3.33
C LEU A 34 28.61 -1.06 -3.85
N ASP A 35 28.37 -0.31 -4.93
CA ASP A 35 29.29 0.73 -5.40
C ASP A 35 29.02 2.06 -4.68
N LYS A 36 30.01 2.95 -4.62
CA LYS A 36 29.88 4.28 -4.00
C LYS A 36 28.79 5.14 -4.65
N SER A 37 28.48 4.88 -5.92
CA SER A 37 27.39 5.53 -6.66
C SER A 37 25.97 5.02 -6.31
N ALA A 38 25.84 4.05 -5.40
CA ALA A 38 24.56 3.45 -5.04
C ALA A 38 23.56 4.48 -4.48
N SER A 39 22.29 4.38 -4.90
CA SER A 39 21.23 5.23 -4.36
C SER A 39 20.87 4.82 -2.93
N GLU A 40 20.21 5.70 -2.18
CA GLU A 40 19.69 5.36 -0.83
C GLU A 40 18.77 4.13 -0.86
N ARG A 41 18.01 3.96 -1.96
CA ARG A 41 17.16 2.79 -2.20
C ARG A 41 17.96 1.50 -2.33
N ASP A 42 19.11 1.55 -2.99
CA ASP A 42 19.99 0.38 -3.18
C ASP A 42 20.67 0.00 -1.86
N ILE A 43 21.09 0.99 -1.07
CA ILE A 43 21.64 0.80 0.29
C ILE A 43 20.62 0.12 1.21
N LYS A 44 19.37 0.62 1.22
CA LYS A 44 18.28 0.04 2.00
C LYS A 44 17.93 -1.39 1.54
N ARG A 45 17.98 -1.64 0.23
CA ARG A 45 17.73 -2.98 -0.36
C ARG A 45 18.84 -3.96 0.02
N ALA A 46 20.10 -3.58 -0.11
CA ALA A 46 21.25 -4.43 0.22
C ALA A 46 21.27 -4.79 1.70
N TYR A 47 21.06 -3.82 2.59
CA TYR A 47 20.93 -4.06 4.03
C TYR A 47 19.83 -5.07 4.35
N ARG A 48 18.62 -4.90 3.79
CA ARG A 48 17.51 -5.86 4.02
C ARG A 48 17.86 -7.29 3.61
N THR A 49 18.51 -7.46 2.47
CA THR A 49 18.91 -8.78 1.96
C THR A 49 19.97 -9.42 2.86
N LEU A 50 21.00 -8.66 3.23
CA LEU A 50 22.13 -9.16 4.02
C LEU A 50 21.75 -9.39 5.50
N SER A 51 20.97 -8.49 6.11
CA SER A 51 20.49 -8.65 7.48
C SER A 51 19.54 -9.83 7.63
N LYS A 52 18.70 -10.13 6.62
CA LYS A 52 17.88 -11.35 6.60
C LYS A 52 18.73 -12.62 6.45
N LYS A 53 19.85 -12.55 5.71
CA LYS A 53 20.77 -13.67 5.49
C LYS A 53 21.58 -14.02 6.73
N TYR A 54 22.08 -13.00 7.45
CA TYR A 54 22.92 -13.18 8.64
C TYR A 54 22.17 -13.01 9.97
N HIS A 55 20.83 -13.04 9.95
CA HIS A 55 20.01 -12.88 11.14
C HIS A 55 20.32 -13.97 12.20
N PRO A 56 20.45 -13.64 13.51
CA PRO A 56 20.72 -14.62 14.56
C PRO A 56 19.67 -15.73 14.66
N ASP A 57 18.38 -15.40 14.51
CA ASP A 57 17.30 -16.41 14.56
C ASP A 57 17.42 -17.45 13.44
N LYS A 58 18.00 -17.08 12.29
CA LYS A 58 18.23 -17.99 11.17
C LYS A 58 19.57 -18.71 11.23
N ASN A 59 20.52 -18.15 11.98
CA ASN A 59 21.87 -18.68 12.16
C ASN A 59 22.20 -18.79 13.66
N PRO A 60 21.42 -19.57 14.44
CA PRO A 60 21.61 -19.65 15.89
C PRO A 60 22.96 -20.30 16.20
N GLY A 61 23.82 -19.60 16.95
CA GLY A 61 25.12 -20.11 17.39
C GLY A 61 26.28 -19.97 16.40
N ASP A 62 26.09 -19.31 15.25
CA ASP A 62 27.17 -18.99 14.32
C ASP A 62 27.79 -17.62 14.63
N GLU A 63 29.00 -17.64 15.22
CA GLU A 63 29.76 -16.43 15.54
C GLU A 63 30.11 -15.59 14.30
N ASN A 64 30.38 -16.22 13.15
CA ASN A 64 30.72 -15.48 11.92
C ASN A 64 29.49 -14.77 11.34
N ALA A 65 28.30 -15.36 11.47
CA ALA A 65 27.05 -14.71 11.06
C ALA A 65 26.75 -13.50 11.97
N ARG A 66 27.05 -13.63 13.26
CA ARG A 66 26.90 -12.56 14.24
C ARG A 66 27.83 -11.38 13.96
N GLU A 67 29.10 -11.63 13.68
CA GLU A 67 30.09 -10.60 13.34
C GLU A 67 29.70 -9.85 12.06
N LYS A 68 29.35 -10.59 11.00
CA LYS A 68 28.87 -9.98 9.75
C LYS A 68 27.59 -9.16 9.94
N PHE A 69 26.68 -9.63 10.79
CA PHE A 69 25.46 -8.87 11.08
C PHE A 69 25.77 -7.52 11.74
N VAL A 70 26.75 -7.50 12.66
CA VAL A 70 27.23 -6.26 13.30
C VAL A 70 27.84 -5.31 12.27
N GLU A 71 28.74 -5.80 11.42
CA GLU A 71 29.38 -5.02 10.35
C GLU A 71 28.36 -4.43 9.36
N ILE A 72 27.36 -5.23 8.96
CA ILE A 72 26.28 -4.80 8.06
C ILE A 72 25.40 -3.72 8.70
N ALA A 73 25.11 -3.84 9.99
CA ALA A 73 24.34 -2.86 10.74
C ALA A 73 25.09 -1.53 10.87
N GLU A 74 26.39 -1.58 11.17
CA GLU A 74 27.24 -0.40 11.25
C GLU A 74 27.37 0.31 9.89
N ALA A 75 27.58 -0.45 8.81
CA ALA A 75 27.62 0.08 7.45
C ALA A 75 26.32 0.80 7.07
N TYR A 76 25.17 0.23 7.43
CA TYR A 76 23.88 0.84 7.14
C TYR A 76 23.64 2.10 7.99
N ASP A 77 23.99 2.09 9.27
CA ASP A 77 23.83 3.26 10.15
C ASP A 77 24.57 4.48 9.59
N VAL A 78 25.81 4.27 9.13
CA VAL A 78 26.63 5.34 8.54
C VAL A 78 26.11 5.79 7.17
N LEU A 79 25.72 4.86 6.30
CA LEU A 79 25.33 5.16 4.91
C LEU A 79 23.85 5.53 4.72
N SER A 80 22.98 5.29 5.71
CA SER A 80 21.53 5.49 5.61
C SER A 80 21.10 6.96 5.66
N THR A 81 21.83 7.81 6.38
CA THR A 81 21.50 9.24 6.52
C THR A 81 22.40 10.08 5.62
N SER A 82 21.80 10.99 4.84
CA SER A 82 22.53 11.82 3.88
C SER A 82 23.67 12.65 4.51
N THR A 83 23.53 13.05 5.77
CA THR A 83 24.57 13.78 6.52
C THR A 83 25.77 12.90 6.89
N THR A 84 25.53 11.74 7.50
CA THR A 84 26.60 10.81 7.92
C THR A 84 27.27 10.14 6.72
N ARG A 85 26.50 9.86 5.66
CA ARG A 85 27.01 9.36 4.38
C ARG A 85 27.97 10.36 3.74
N LYS A 86 27.62 11.66 3.68
CA LYS A 86 28.51 12.70 3.14
C LYS A 86 29.81 12.81 3.95
N ILE A 87 29.73 12.70 5.27
CA ILE A 87 30.91 12.73 6.14
C ILE A 87 31.80 11.52 5.88
N TYR A 88 31.21 10.32 5.78
CA TYR A 88 31.93 9.10 5.43
C TYR A 88 32.57 9.17 4.04
N ASP A 89 31.84 9.67 3.04
CA ASP A 89 32.32 9.81 1.67
C ASP A 89 33.49 10.80 1.56
N GLN A 90 33.53 11.84 2.42
CA GLN A 90 34.56 12.88 2.42
C GLN A 90 35.77 12.55 3.30
N TYR A 91 35.55 11.92 4.46
CA TYR A 91 36.55 11.79 5.52
C TYR A 91 36.74 10.34 6.01
N GLY A 92 36.05 9.38 5.40
CA GLY A 92 36.12 7.96 5.78
C GLY A 92 35.62 7.69 7.20
N HIS A 93 36.02 6.55 7.75
CA HIS A 93 35.67 6.13 9.11
C HIS A 93 36.05 7.15 10.19
N GLU A 94 37.25 7.73 10.07
CA GLU A 94 37.78 8.70 11.03
C GLU A 94 36.89 9.96 11.12
N GLY A 95 36.34 10.42 9.99
CA GLY A 95 35.44 11.56 9.97
C GLY A 95 34.09 11.27 10.62
N VAL A 96 33.56 10.06 10.44
CA VAL A 96 32.32 9.62 11.11
C VAL A 96 32.54 9.50 12.62
N GLU A 97 33.68 8.97 13.03
CA GLU A 97 34.02 8.81 14.44
C GLU A 97 34.27 10.17 15.12
N GLN A 98 34.93 11.11 14.45
CA GLN A 98 35.11 12.49 14.92
C GLN A 98 33.78 13.24 14.99
N HIS A 99 32.88 13.02 14.03
CA HIS A 99 31.52 13.58 14.07
C HIS A 99 30.71 13.03 15.26
N ARG A 100 30.88 11.75 15.58
CA ARG A 100 30.29 11.10 16.77
C ARG A 100 30.88 11.63 18.09
N GLN A 101 32.15 12.05 18.11
CA GLN A 101 32.82 12.56 19.31
C GLN A 101 32.66 14.08 19.54
N GLY A 102 32.40 14.88 18.50
CA GLY A 102 32.34 16.35 18.55
C GLY A 102 30.94 16.96 18.74
N GLY A 103 29.87 16.16 18.66
CA GLY A 103 28.51 16.58 18.93
C GLY A 103 28.00 16.00 20.25
N ASN A 104 27.09 16.71 20.93
CA ASN A 104 26.40 16.25 22.14
C ASN A 104 25.39 15.11 21.84
N ALA A 105 25.76 14.16 20.97
CA ALA A 105 25.06 12.93 20.67
C ALA A 105 25.46 11.92 21.73
N GLY A 106 24.51 11.60 22.61
CA GLY A 106 24.73 10.75 23.76
C GLY A 106 25.45 9.44 23.39
N ARG A 107 26.48 9.15 24.17
CA ARG A 107 26.96 7.79 24.38
C ARG A 107 25.80 6.89 24.77
N GLN A 108 25.29 6.14 23.81
CA GLN A 108 24.85 4.78 24.03
C GLN A 108 25.50 3.97 22.92
N ALA A 109 26.46 3.13 23.31
CA ALA A 109 26.83 1.98 22.49
C ALA A 109 25.54 1.18 22.33
N HIS A 110 24.80 1.46 21.26
CA HIS A 110 23.65 0.67 20.88
C HIS A 110 24.21 -0.65 20.42
N ASP A 111 23.90 -1.70 21.18
CA ASP A 111 24.06 -3.05 20.68
C ASP A 111 23.32 -3.10 19.31
N PRO A 112 23.98 -3.49 18.20
CA PRO A 112 23.35 -3.57 16.89
C PRO A 112 22.05 -4.39 16.89
N PHE A 113 21.91 -5.30 17.86
CA PHE A 113 20.68 -6.07 18.10
C PHE A 113 19.53 -5.23 18.69
N ASP A 114 19.82 -4.22 19.51
CA ASP A 114 18.83 -3.31 20.13
C ASP A 114 18.26 -2.30 19.10
N LEU A 115 19.06 -1.92 18.10
CA LEU A 115 18.61 -1.11 16.96
C LEU A 115 17.62 -1.88 16.07
N PHE A 116 17.81 -3.20 15.92
CA PHE A 116 16.91 -4.06 15.16
C PHE A 116 15.58 -4.33 15.89
N SER A 117 15.61 -4.57 17.21
CA SER A 117 14.40 -4.75 18.02
C SER A 117 13.48 -3.52 17.98
N ARG A 118 14.05 -2.31 17.92
CA ARG A 118 13.30 -1.05 17.77
C ARG A 118 12.68 -0.85 16.39
N PHE A 119 13.18 -1.52 15.36
CA PHE A 119 12.76 -1.30 13.98
C PHE A 119 11.87 -2.42 13.43
N PHE A 120 12.02 -3.68 13.88
CA PHE A 120 11.29 -4.84 13.31
C PHE A 120 10.56 -5.74 14.33
N GLY A 121 10.68 -5.49 15.64
CA GLY A 121 10.13 -6.35 16.69
C GLY A 121 8.78 -5.90 17.23
N GLY A 122 7.69 -6.29 16.57
CA GLY A 122 6.35 -6.23 17.15
C GLY A 122 6.19 -7.24 18.30
N GLY A 123 5.95 -6.73 19.51
CA GLY A 123 5.41 -7.49 20.64
C GLY A 123 6.33 -7.65 21.85
N GLY A 124 6.03 -6.92 22.93
CA GLY A 124 6.36 -7.35 24.30
C GLY A 124 7.34 -6.50 25.11
N HIS A 125 6.80 -5.50 25.81
CA HIS A 125 7.13 -5.11 27.20
C HIS A 125 8.43 -4.34 27.56
N PHE A 126 8.20 -3.05 27.85
CA PHE A 126 8.81 -2.17 28.86
C PHE A 126 10.25 -1.64 28.67
N GLY A 127 10.33 -0.40 28.16
CA GLY A 127 11.46 0.50 28.35
C GLY A 127 11.13 1.90 27.82
N HIS A 128 10.64 2.78 28.68
CA HIS A 128 10.34 4.18 28.37
C HIS A 128 11.59 4.97 27.96
N ALA A 129 11.93 4.94 26.67
CA ALA A 129 12.48 6.13 26.02
C ALA A 129 11.29 7.05 25.69
N PRO A 130 11.41 8.38 25.85
CA PRO A 130 10.41 9.31 25.33
C PRO A 130 10.55 9.35 23.80
N GLY A 131 10.18 8.25 23.14
CA GLY A 131 9.88 8.28 21.72
C GLY A 131 8.77 9.29 21.52
N HIS A 132 8.90 10.13 20.50
CA HIS A 132 7.84 11.05 20.11
C HIS A 132 6.55 10.22 19.99
N ARG A 133 5.50 10.63 20.70
CA ARG A 133 4.20 9.99 20.56
C ARG A 133 3.84 10.05 19.08
N ARG A 134 3.29 8.97 18.52
CA ARG A 134 2.76 8.97 17.16
C ARG A 134 1.27 9.28 17.22
N GLY A 135 0.81 10.09 16.29
CA GLY A 135 -0.59 10.42 16.08
C GLY A 135 -1.37 9.26 15.47
N PRO A 136 -2.70 9.37 15.42
CA PRO A 136 -3.54 8.40 14.74
C PRO A 136 -3.32 8.42 13.23
N ASP A 137 -3.49 7.27 12.58
CA ASP A 137 -3.51 7.15 11.13
C ASP A 137 -4.85 7.67 10.57
N MET A 138 -4.83 8.14 9.31
CA MET A 138 -6.00 8.64 8.59
C MET A 138 -6.30 7.70 7.41
N GLU A 139 -7.50 7.11 7.38
CA GLU A 139 -7.95 6.31 6.24
C GLU A 139 -8.89 7.11 5.34
N TYR A 140 -8.64 7.09 4.04
CA TYR A 140 -9.47 7.77 3.05
C TYR A 140 -9.84 6.83 1.90
N LYS A 141 -11.14 6.65 1.63
CA LYS A 141 -11.63 5.76 0.56
C LYS A 141 -11.83 6.53 -0.73
N ILE A 142 -11.25 6.04 -1.81
CA ILE A 142 -11.32 6.69 -3.12
C ILE A 142 -12.06 5.78 -4.10
N GLY A 143 -13.21 6.23 -4.57
CA GLY A 143 -13.96 5.53 -5.60
C GLY A 143 -13.42 5.86 -6.99
N LEU A 144 -12.89 4.86 -7.69
CA LEU A 144 -12.39 4.98 -9.06
C LEU A 144 -13.18 4.09 -10.02
N PRO A 145 -13.40 4.51 -11.28
CA PRO A 145 -14.06 3.66 -12.26
C PRO A 145 -13.22 2.42 -12.57
N LEU A 146 -13.87 1.31 -12.91
CA LEU A 146 -13.20 0.05 -13.27
C LEU A 146 -12.17 0.24 -14.40
N ARG A 147 -12.46 1.16 -15.32
CA ARG A 147 -11.57 1.56 -16.42
C ARG A 147 -10.20 2.05 -15.94
N ASP A 148 -10.15 2.79 -14.83
CA ASP A 148 -8.88 3.32 -14.29
C ASP A 148 -8.05 2.21 -13.64
N PHE A 149 -8.70 1.21 -13.03
CA PHE A 149 -8.01 -0.01 -12.57
C PHE A 149 -7.50 -0.88 -13.72
N TYR A 150 -8.11 -0.82 -14.90
CA TYR A 150 -7.67 -1.57 -16.07
C TYR A 150 -6.49 -0.89 -16.76
N ASN A 151 -6.61 0.40 -17.09
CA ASN A 151 -5.61 1.14 -17.86
C ASN A 151 -4.44 1.67 -17.01
N GLY A 152 -4.66 1.82 -15.70
CA GLY A 152 -3.82 2.63 -14.84
C GLY A 152 -4.03 4.13 -15.07
N ARG A 153 -3.78 4.92 -14.03
CA ARG A 153 -3.98 6.38 -14.07
C ARG A 153 -3.23 7.07 -12.93
N GLU A 154 -2.68 8.25 -13.20
CA GLU A 154 -2.26 9.19 -12.15
C GLU A 154 -3.47 9.97 -11.65
N VAL A 155 -3.74 9.86 -10.36
CA VAL A 155 -4.89 10.46 -9.70
C VAL A 155 -4.40 11.48 -8.69
N THR A 156 -4.94 12.68 -8.78
CA THR A 156 -4.71 13.77 -7.84
C THR A 156 -6.00 14.04 -7.09
N ILE A 157 -5.94 14.06 -5.76
CA ILE A 157 -7.07 14.37 -4.88
C ILE A 157 -6.73 15.53 -3.94
N MET A 158 -7.76 16.27 -3.56
CA MET A 158 -7.67 17.31 -2.53
C MET A 158 -8.20 16.74 -1.22
N LEU A 159 -7.34 16.67 -0.20
CA LEU A 159 -7.67 16.14 1.11
C LEU A 159 -7.63 17.25 2.16
N GLU A 160 -8.72 17.46 2.88
CA GLU A 160 -8.72 18.35 4.04
C GLU A 160 -8.08 17.63 5.24
N LYS A 161 -6.91 18.10 5.67
CA LYS A 161 -6.22 17.57 6.86
C LYS A 161 -5.71 18.66 7.78
N GLN A 162 -5.43 18.29 9.02
CA GLN A 162 -4.82 19.17 10.00
C GLN A 162 -3.31 19.28 9.72
N GLN A 163 -2.83 20.51 9.65
CA GLN A 163 -1.42 20.85 9.43
C GLN A 163 -0.94 21.80 10.53
N ILE A 164 0.34 21.73 10.86
CA ILE A 164 0.95 22.70 11.77
C ILE A 164 0.78 24.11 11.19
N CYS A 165 0.39 25.07 12.03
CA CYS A 165 0.17 26.42 11.57
C CYS A 165 1.51 27.07 11.17
N ASP A 166 1.71 27.31 9.88
CA ASP A 166 2.93 27.93 9.31
C ASP A 166 3.26 29.29 9.94
N ALA A 167 2.24 30.10 10.25
CA ALA A 167 2.45 31.44 10.80
C ALA A 167 3.16 31.41 12.17
N CYS A 168 2.83 30.43 13.02
CA CYS A 168 3.41 30.30 14.35
C CYS A 168 4.32 29.07 14.52
N GLU A 169 4.51 28.25 13.50
CA GLU A 169 5.29 27.00 13.53
C GLU A 169 4.91 26.10 14.72
N GLY A 170 3.60 25.95 14.96
CA GLY A 170 3.10 25.10 16.04
C GLY A 170 3.23 25.65 17.47
N THR A 171 3.73 26.88 17.65
CA THR A 171 3.82 27.50 18.99
C THR A 171 2.49 28.05 19.50
N GLY A 172 1.59 28.45 18.60
CA GLY A 172 0.30 29.06 18.91
C GLY A 172 0.38 30.55 19.27
N SER A 173 1.59 31.10 19.41
CA SER A 173 1.81 32.53 19.69
C SER A 173 2.08 33.31 18.40
N ALA A 174 1.63 34.56 18.33
CA ALA A 174 1.88 35.45 17.19
C ALA A 174 3.37 35.82 17.04
N ASP A 175 4.09 35.92 18.16
CA ASP A 175 5.51 36.22 18.27
C ASP A 175 6.38 34.95 18.45
N ARG A 176 5.75 33.77 18.41
CA ARG A 176 6.39 32.46 18.64
C ARG A 176 7.02 32.29 20.04
N GLU A 177 6.75 33.21 20.96
CA GLU A 177 7.21 33.12 22.34
C GLU A 177 6.22 32.34 23.21
N VAL A 178 6.74 31.42 24.01
CA VAL A 178 5.97 30.63 24.97
C VAL A 178 6.54 30.82 26.36
N ILE A 179 5.67 31.11 27.33
CA ILE A 179 6.05 31.35 28.72
C ILE A 179 5.67 30.14 29.54
N THR A 180 6.53 29.75 30.48
CA THR A 180 6.21 28.65 31.39
C THR A 180 5.04 29.04 32.28
N CYS A 181 4.05 28.16 32.43
CA CYS A 181 2.92 28.39 33.32
C CYS A 181 3.41 28.48 34.77
N ASP A 182 3.17 29.61 35.41
CA ASP A 182 3.49 29.90 36.81
C ASP A 182 2.73 29.00 37.79
N ARG A 183 1.47 28.68 37.49
CA ARG A 183 0.62 27.89 38.38
C ARG A 183 1.05 26.42 38.51
N CYS A 184 1.51 25.82 37.42
CA CYS A 184 1.98 24.43 37.42
C CYS A 184 3.50 24.31 37.24
N ALA A 185 4.25 25.42 37.22
CA ALA A 185 5.68 25.47 36.93
C ALA A 185 6.11 24.61 35.72
N GLY A 186 5.32 24.61 34.64
CA GLY A 186 5.61 23.80 33.45
C GLY A 186 5.12 22.34 33.49
N HIS A 187 4.61 21.85 34.62
CA HIS A 187 4.22 20.45 34.76
C HIS A 187 2.86 20.09 34.13
N GLY A 188 2.03 21.07 33.74
CA GLY A 188 0.69 20.85 33.17
C GLY A 188 -0.35 20.32 34.15
N ARG A 189 0.03 20.03 35.39
CA ARG A 189 -0.82 19.45 36.43
C ARG A 189 -0.61 20.18 37.76
N VAL A 190 -1.66 20.26 38.55
CA VAL A 190 -1.65 20.82 39.91
C VAL A 190 -2.17 19.77 40.88
N ILE A 191 -1.53 19.64 42.04
CA ILE A 191 -1.95 18.69 43.09
C ILE A 191 -2.85 19.45 44.05
N GLN A 192 -4.12 19.05 44.15
CA GLN A 192 -5.07 19.59 45.13
C GLN A 192 -5.27 18.55 46.25
N LYS A 193 -5.07 18.97 47.50
CA LYS A 193 -5.31 18.14 48.67
C LYS A 193 -6.77 18.28 49.09
N HIS A 194 -7.56 17.22 48.95
CA HIS A 194 -8.95 17.17 49.43
C HIS A 194 -8.99 16.43 50.77
N MET A 195 -9.61 17.02 51.79
CA MET A 195 -9.77 16.38 53.10
C MET A 195 -11.06 15.55 53.10
N LEU A 196 -10.94 14.22 53.11
CA LEU A 196 -12.08 13.30 53.11
C LEU A 196 -12.60 13.02 54.53
N ALA A 197 -11.71 13.11 55.52
CA ALA A 197 -12.03 12.94 56.94
C ALA A 197 -10.99 13.68 57.80
N PRO A 198 -11.27 13.98 59.08
CA PRO A 198 -10.29 14.53 60.01
C PRO A 198 -9.01 13.67 60.03
N GLY A 199 -7.88 14.24 59.61
CA GLY A 199 -6.59 13.55 59.55
C GLY A 199 -6.33 12.72 58.28
N MET A 200 -7.27 12.64 57.33
CA MET A 200 -7.11 11.90 56.07
C MET A 200 -7.24 12.84 54.86
N PHE A 201 -6.10 13.15 54.23
CA PHE A 201 -6.01 13.98 53.02
C PHE A 201 -5.71 13.10 51.81
N GLN A 202 -6.55 13.18 50.78
CA GLN A 202 -6.26 12.59 49.47
C GLN A 202 -5.62 13.65 48.58
N GLN A 203 -4.49 13.31 47.96
CA GLN A 203 -3.88 14.13 46.91
C GLN A 203 -4.54 13.77 45.59
N VAL A 204 -5.29 14.70 45.00
CA VAL A 204 -5.89 14.54 43.67
C VAL A 204 -5.09 15.37 42.69
N GLN A 205 -4.59 14.73 41.64
CA GLN A 205 -3.88 15.39 40.55
C GLN A 205 -4.91 15.89 39.53
N MET A 206 -5.01 17.20 39.34
CA MET A 206 -5.88 17.80 38.33
C MET A 206 -5.06 18.45 37.22
N THR A 207 -5.62 18.54 36.03
CA THR A 207 -5.03 19.35 34.95
C THR A 207 -4.98 20.80 35.38
N CYS A 208 -3.88 21.49 35.06
CA CYS A 208 -3.76 22.90 35.34
C CYS A 208 -4.78 23.66 34.48
N ASP A 209 -5.75 24.29 35.12
CA ASP A 209 -6.78 25.14 34.51
C ASP A 209 -6.19 26.37 33.79
N LYS A 210 -5.08 26.93 34.28
CA LYS A 210 -4.46 28.12 33.68
C LYS A 210 -3.78 27.86 32.33
N CYS A 211 -3.21 26.67 32.11
CA CYS A 211 -2.54 26.31 30.85
C CYS A 211 -3.22 25.15 30.12
N GLY A 212 -4.41 24.72 30.56
CA GLY A 212 -5.15 23.60 29.98
C GLY A 212 -4.38 22.28 29.92
N GLY A 213 -3.36 22.10 30.77
CA GLY A 213 -2.50 20.92 30.73
C GLY A 213 -1.19 21.05 29.95
N GLN A 214 -0.99 22.13 29.18
CA GLN A 214 0.17 22.26 28.28
C GLN A 214 1.48 22.65 28.98
N GLY A 215 1.40 23.15 30.22
CA GLY A 215 2.58 23.63 30.97
C GLY A 215 3.17 24.95 30.45
N LYS A 216 2.76 25.40 29.26
CA LYS A 216 3.15 26.66 28.63
C LYS A 216 1.93 27.55 28.41
N MET A 217 2.16 28.86 28.34
CA MET A 217 1.14 29.89 28.10
C MET A 217 1.66 30.86 27.05
N ILE A 218 0.75 31.36 26.22
CA ILE A 218 1.01 32.36 25.19
C ILE A 218 0.47 33.72 25.64
N LYS A 219 1.22 34.80 25.40
CA LYS A 219 0.75 36.17 25.70
C LYS A 219 -0.11 36.74 24.57
N LYS A 220 0.27 36.43 23.32
CA LYS A 220 -0.37 36.95 22.11
C LYS A 220 -0.80 35.78 21.23
N PRO A 221 -2.08 35.41 21.17
CA PRO A 221 -2.52 34.31 20.33
C PRO A 221 -2.21 34.60 18.86
N CYS A 222 -1.82 33.56 18.12
CA CYS A 222 -1.59 33.65 16.68
C CYS A 222 -2.87 34.13 15.97
N HIS A 223 -2.72 35.00 14.97
CA HIS A 223 -3.84 35.56 14.22
C HIS A 223 -4.50 34.54 13.26
N VAL A 224 -3.78 33.48 12.86
CA VAL A 224 -4.28 32.44 11.94
C VAL A 224 -4.95 31.30 12.69
N CYS A 225 -4.26 30.70 13.66
CA CYS A 225 -4.79 29.55 14.41
C CYS A 225 -5.44 29.93 15.74
N HIS A 226 -5.49 31.22 16.12
CA HIS A 226 -6.08 31.70 17.38
C HIS A 226 -5.57 31.00 18.66
N GLY A 227 -4.32 30.52 18.65
CA GLY A 227 -3.72 29.78 19.76
C GLY A 227 -3.87 28.26 19.69
N HIS A 228 -4.56 27.71 18.68
CA HIS A 228 -4.75 26.27 18.51
C HIS A 228 -3.53 25.52 17.96
N ARG A 229 -2.50 26.24 17.47
CA ARG A 229 -1.22 25.72 16.95
C ARG A 229 -1.30 24.97 15.60
N VAL A 230 -2.48 24.56 15.20
CA VAL A 230 -2.77 23.80 13.97
C VAL A 230 -3.92 24.44 13.20
N VAL A 231 -4.03 24.14 11.91
CA VAL A 231 -5.10 24.61 11.01
C VAL A 231 -5.52 23.50 10.07
N ARG A 232 -6.80 23.47 9.69
CA ARG A 232 -7.28 22.59 8.60
C ARG A 232 -7.08 23.28 7.26
N LYS A 233 -6.48 22.55 6.32
CA LYS A 233 -6.22 23.01 4.96
C LYS A 233 -6.44 21.85 3.99
N GLU A 234 -6.90 22.16 2.78
CA GLU A 234 -6.89 21.22 1.68
C GLU A 234 -5.46 21.06 1.15
N VAL A 235 -5.01 19.81 1.06
CA VAL A 235 -3.69 19.43 0.56
C VAL A 235 -3.88 18.53 -0.65
N GLU A 236 -3.17 18.87 -1.73
CA GLU A 236 -3.13 18.07 -2.93
C GLU A 236 -2.25 16.84 -2.70
N THR A 237 -2.80 15.64 -2.92
CA THR A 237 -2.09 14.37 -2.82
C THR A 237 -2.22 13.61 -4.13
N ALA A 238 -1.09 13.30 -4.74
CA ALA A 238 -1.03 12.56 -6.00
C ALA A 238 -0.58 11.12 -5.74
N PHE A 239 -1.24 10.18 -6.40
CA PHE A 239 -0.88 8.76 -6.38
C PHE A 239 -1.12 8.13 -7.75
N THR A 240 -0.39 7.04 -8.02
CA THR A 240 -0.55 6.29 -9.26
C THR A 240 -1.33 5.02 -8.98
N VAL A 241 -2.34 4.77 -9.81
CA VAL A 241 -3.05 3.50 -9.88
C VAL A 241 -2.42 2.71 -11.01
N GLU A 242 -1.84 1.57 -10.70
CA GLU A 242 -1.23 0.69 -11.66
C GLU A 242 -2.27 -0.24 -12.31
N PRO A 243 -2.08 -0.63 -13.59
CA PRO A 243 -2.93 -1.58 -14.27
C PRO A 243 -3.11 -2.88 -13.47
N GLY A 244 -4.34 -3.35 -13.36
CA GLY A 244 -4.69 -4.59 -12.67
C GLY A 244 -4.86 -4.46 -11.15
N MET A 245 -4.52 -3.32 -10.53
CA MET A 245 -4.66 -3.12 -9.08
C MET A 245 -6.03 -3.56 -8.57
N GLY A 246 -6.07 -4.22 -7.42
CA GLY A 246 -7.31 -4.77 -6.85
C GLY A 246 -8.18 -3.73 -6.16
N LYS A 247 -9.49 -3.99 -6.08
CA LYS A 247 -10.37 -3.31 -5.12
C LYS A 247 -9.86 -3.56 -3.70
N GLY A 248 -9.82 -2.50 -2.88
CA GLY A 248 -9.33 -2.53 -1.51
C GLY A 248 -7.81 -2.36 -1.39
N SER A 249 -7.09 -2.13 -2.49
CA SER A 249 -5.65 -1.85 -2.44
C SER A 249 -5.37 -0.62 -1.58
N ARG A 250 -4.30 -0.68 -0.78
CA ARG A 250 -3.92 0.35 0.19
C ARG A 250 -2.65 1.04 -0.28
N ILE A 251 -2.73 2.36 -0.49
CA ILE A 251 -1.56 3.21 -0.76
C ILE A 251 -1.27 3.97 0.52
N VAL A 252 -0.04 3.85 1.03
CA VAL A 252 0.35 4.39 2.33
C VAL A 252 1.33 5.54 2.14
N PHE A 253 0.97 6.70 2.69
CA PHE A 253 1.82 7.88 2.79
C PHE A 253 2.28 8.02 4.25
N GLU A 254 3.57 7.75 4.47
CA GLU A 254 4.15 7.70 5.82
C GLU A 254 4.17 9.10 6.46
N ASN A 255 3.66 9.22 7.68
CA ASN A 255 3.61 10.47 8.46
C ASN A 255 2.84 11.62 7.78
N GLU A 256 1.89 11.33 6.90
CA GLU A 256 1.10 12.34 6.19
C GLU A 256 -0.35 12.49 6.69
N ALA A 257 -0.71 11.86 7.81
CA ALA A 257 -2.00 12.07 8.47
C ALA A 257 -2.09 13.45 9.17
N ASP A 258 -3.04 13.61 10.08
CA ASP A 258 -3.20 14.85 10.86
C ASP A 258 -1.97 15.16 11.72
N GLU A 259 -1.42 16.36 11.53
CA GLU A 259 -0.23 16.82 12.24
C GLU A 259 -0.57 17.47 13.60
N SER A 260 0.38 17.37 14.53
CA SER A 260 0.33 18.06 15.81
C SER A 260 1.73 18.43 16.28
N PRO A 261 1.90 19.55 17.00
CA PRO A 261 3.18 19.87 17.66
C PRO A 261 3.55 18.88 18.77
N ASP A 262 2.59 18.11 19.29
CA ASP A 262 2.77 17.25 20.46
C ASP A 262 3.16 15.80 20.10
N TYR A 263 3.03 15.42 18.82
CA TYR A 263 3.27 14.06 18.32
C TYR A 263 3.63 14.05 16.83
N ILE A 264 4.37 13.03 16.38
CA ILE A 264 4.63 12.81 14.94
C ILE A 264 3.32 12.34 14.29
N ALA A 265 2.99 12.82 13.09
CA ALA A 265 1.77 12.40 12.39
C ALA A 265 1.73 10.87 12.15
N GLY A 266 0.52 10.31 12.12
CA GLY A 266 0.30 8.93 11.65
C GLY A 266 0.39 8.84 10.13
N ASP A 267 0.06 7.67 9.59
CA ASP A 267 0.07 7.44 8.14
C ASP A 267 -1.26 7.81 7.50
N LEU A 268 -1.19 8.37 6.30
CA LEU A 268 -2.35 8.52 5.43
C LEU A 268 -2.48 7.27 4.56
N VAL A 269 -3.55 6.51 4.77
CA VAL A 269 -3.86 5.29 4.01
C VAL A 269 -4.99 5.58 3.05
N LEU A 270 -4.68 5.62 1.76
CA LEU A 270 -5.68 5.68 0.70
C LEU A 270 -6.14 4.25 0.38
N ILE A 271 -7.44 3.99 0.48
CA ILE A 271 -8.05 2.71 0.16
C ILE A 271 -8.79 2.87 -1.17
N LEU A 272 -8.29 2.20 -2.20
CA LEU A 272 -8.91 2.23 -3.53
C LEU A 272 -10.18 1.39 -3.51
N ASP A 273 -11.30 1.96 -3.94
CA ASP A 273 -12.57 1.27 -4.12
C ASP A 273 -13.04 1.41 -5.57
N GLU A 274 -13.77 0.41 -6.03
CA GLU A 274 -14.40 0.44 -7.35
C GLU A 274 -15.71 1.22 -7.23
N ARG A 275 -15.79 2.35 -7.94
CA ARG A 275 -17.01 3.16 -8.03
C ARG A 275 -18.06 2.40 -8.81
N GLU A 276 -19.32 2.50 -8.39
CA GLU A 276 -20.43 1.98 -9.18
C GLU A 276 -20.42 2.61 -10.57
N PRO A 277 -20.65 1.82 -11.62
CA PRO A 277 -20.52 2.35 -12.96
C PRO A 277 -21.72 3.21 -13.32
N GLU A 278 -21.44 4.43 -13.75
CA GLU A 278 -22.45 5.36 -14.25
C GLU A 278 -22.54 5.21 -15.78
N ALA A 279 -23.75 5.32 -16.33
CA ALA A 279 -23.92 5.40 -17.77
C ALA A 279 -23.44 6.79 -18.19
N SER A 280 -22.30 6.88 -18.88
CA SER A 280 -21.83 8.16 -19.38
C SER A 280 -22.73 8.64 -20.53
N ASP A 281 -22.88 9.96 -20.67
CA ASP A 281 -23.60 10.56 -21.80
C ASP A 281 -22.92 10.26 -23.16
N TYR A 282 -21.66 9.83 -23.13
CA TYR A 282 -20.87 9.47 -24.29
C TYR A 282 -20.93 7.96 -24.52
N GLN A 283 -21.72 7.54 -25.50
CA GLN A 283 -21.98 6.15 -25.88
C GLN A 283 -20.74 5.25 -26.09
N TRP A 284 -19.56 5.83 -26.27
CA TRP A 284 -18.28 5.14 -26.50
C TRP A 284 -17.39 5.03 -25.26
N GLN A 285 -17.67 5.77 -24.18
CA GLN A 285 -16.83 5.81 -22.99
C GLN A 285 -17.49 4.94 -21.91
N THR A 286 -17.04 3.68 -21.82
CA THR A 286 -17.57 2.73 -20.84
C THR A 286 -16.76 2.81 -19.54
N ASP A 287 -17.35 3.35 -18.48
CA ASP A 287 -16.74 3.38 -17.14
C ASP A 287 -16.95 2.05 -16.40
N GLY A 288 -17.18 0.96 -17.13
CA GLY A 288 -17.51 -0.36 -16.59
C GLY A 288 -19.02 -0.66 -16.47
N THR A 289 -19.91 0.13 -17.08
CA THR A 289 -21.39 -0.05 -17.01
C THR A 289 -21.83 -1.49 -17.26
N PHE A 290 -21.23 -2.13 -18.25
CA PHE A 290 -21.55 -3.49 -18.70
C PHE A 290 -20.58 -4.55 -18.15
N PHE A 291 -19.46 -4.13 -17.57
CA PHE A 291 -18.45 -5.02 -17.01
C PHE A 291 -18.70 -5.22 -15.52
N ARG A 292 -18.47 -6.44 -15.04
CA ARG A 292 -18.37 -6.74 -13.61
C ARG A 292 -17.05 -7.45 -13.37
N ARG A 293 -16.24 -6.93 -12.45
CA ARG A 293 -14.96 -7.52 -12.09
C ARG A 293 -15.13 -8.54 -10.97
N LYS A 294 -14.47 -9.69 -11.10
CA LYS A 294 -14.27 -10.64 -10.00
C LYS A 294 -12.83 -11.15 -10.02
N GLY A 295 -12.00 -10.59 -9.13
CA GLY A 295 -10.57 -10.88 -9.13
C GLY A 295 -9.90 -10.36 -10.40
N LYS A 296 -9.25 -11.24 -11.16
CA LYS A 296 -8.66 -10.92 -12.46
C LYS A 296 -9.66 -11.04 -13.62
N ASP A 297 -10.80 -11.69 -13.42
CA ASP A 297 -11.73 -11.96 -14.50
C ASP A 297 -12.79 -10.85 -14.64
N LEU A 298 -13.22 -10.64 -15.88
CA LEU A 298 -14.29 -9.71 -16.24
C LEU A 298 -15.52 -10.49 -16.69
N PHE A 299 -16.69 -9.95 -16.39
CA PHE A 299 -17.98 -10.53 -16.75
C PHE A 299 -18.78 -9.51 -17.55
N TRP A 300 -19.34 -9.95 -18.67
CA TRP A 300 -20.19 -9.19 -19.56
C TRP A 300 -21.50 -9.95 -19.77
N ARG A 301 -22.64 -9.24 -19.80
CA ARG A 301 -23.92 -9.84 -20.16
C ARG A 301 -24.36 -9.36 -21.53
N GLU A 302 -24.44 -10.27 -22.49
CA GLU A 302 -24.88 -9.98 -23.85
C GLU A 302 -26.33 -10.44 -24.05
N ALA A 303 -27.17 -9.55 -24.56
CA ALA A 303 -28.55 -9.85 -24.86
C ALA A 303 -28.69 -10.36 -26.30
N LEU A 304 -29.31 -11.53 -26.48
CA LEU A 304 -29.61 -12.10 -27.79
C LEU A 304 -31.12 -12.22 -27.98
N SER A 305 -31.60 -11.92 -29.19
CA SER A 305 -32.96 -12.30 -29.58
C SER A 305 -33.07 -13.82 -29.76
N LEU A 306 -34.29 -14.35 -29.70
CA LEU A 306 -34.56 -15.76 -30.01
C LEU A 306 -33.99 -16.18 -31.38
N ARG A 307 -34.06 -15.29 -32.39
CA ARG A 307 -33.51 -15.56 -33.72
C ARG A 307 -32.00 -15.73 -33.67
N GLU A 308 -31.29 -14.80 -33.04
CA GLU A 308 -29.82 -14.82 -32.95
C GLU A 308 -29.34 -16.01 -32.12
N ALA A 309 -29.99 -16.28 -30.99
CA ALA A 309 -29.65 -17.40 -30.12
C ALA A 309 -29.86 -18.75 -30.82
N TRP A 310 -30.93 -18.92 -31.61
CA TRP A 310 -31.24 -20.20 -32.23
C TRP A 310 -30.58 -20.40 -33.60
N MET A 311 -30.56 -19.37 -34.44
CA MET A 311 -30.09 -19.49 -35.82
C MET A 311 -28.60 -19.13 -35.98
N GLY A 312 -27.99 -18.50 -34.98
CA GLY A 312 -26.68 -17.89 -35.11
C GLY A 312 -26.72 -16.74 -36.12
N GLU A 313 -25.66 -16.62 -36.92
CA GLU A 313 -25.51 -15.58 -37.95
C GLU A 313 -25.63 -14.17 -37.38
N TRP A 314 -24.80 -13.90 -36.37
CA TRP A 314 -24.69 -12.59 -35.75
C TRP A 314 -23.25 -12.31 -35.35
N THR A 315 -22.93 -11.03 -35.29
CA THR A 315 -21.63 -10.51 -34.89
C THR A 315 -21.84 -9.26 -34.04
N ARG A 316 -21.13 -9.15 -32.93
CA ARG A 316 -21.14 -8.00 -32.02
C ARG A 316 -19.71 -7.55 -31.77
N ASN A 317 -19.53 -6.23 -31.70
CA ASN A 317 -18.26 -5.61 -31.37
C ASN A 317 -18.41 -5.02 -29.98
N ILE A 318 -17.76 -5.63 -28.99
CA ILE A 318 -17.68 -5.11 -27.63
C ILE A 318 -16.47 -4.17 -27.57
N THR A 319 -16.70 -2.92 -27.17
CA THR A 319 -15.61 -2.00 -26.83
C THR A 319 -15.13 -2.32 -25.41
N HIS A 320 -13.86 -2.69 -25.28
CA HIS A 320 -13.21 -2.99 -24.00
C HIS A 320 -12.86 -1.70 -23.23
N LEU A 321 -12.30 -1.82 -22.03
CA LEU A 321 -12.01 -0.73 -21.08
C LEU A 321 -10.85 0.18 -21.55
N ASP A 322 -9.92 -0.33 -22.33
CA ASP A 322 -8.87 0.40 -23.05
C ASP A 322 -9.33 0.95 -24.42
N GLY A 323 -10.46 0.44 -24.92
CA GLY A 323 -11.10 0.87 -26.16
C GLY A 323 -10.83 -0.03 -27.37
N HIS A 324 -10.09 -1.15 -27.25
CA HIS A 324 -10.04 -2.11 -28.36
C HIS A 324 -11.36 -2.86 -28.51
N ILE A 325 -11.53 -3.50 -29.66
CA ILE A 325 -12.77 -4.19 -30.02
C ILE A 325 -12.57 -5.70 -29.85
N VAL A 326 -13.39 -6.31 -28.99
CA VAL A 326 -13.55 -7.76 -28.90
C VAL A 326 -14.74 -8.17 -29.75
N GLN A 327 -14.49 -8.95 -30.79
CA GLN A 327 -15.54 -9.42 -31.69
C GLN A 327 -16.13 -10.74 -31.18
N LEU A 328 -17.44 -10.72 -30.90
CA LEU A 328 -18.22 -11.91 -30.62
C LEU A 328 -19.05 -12.29 -31.83
N GLY A 329 -19.29 -13.58 -32.03
CA GLY A 329 -20.19 -14.01 -33.08
C GLY A 329 -20.45 -15.51 -33.09
N ARG A 330 -21.48 -15.87 -33.86
CA ARG A 330 -21.85 -17.26 -34.13
C ARG A 330 -22.15 -17.43 -35.61
N LYS A 331 -21.64 -18.53 -36.17
CA LYS A 331 -21.97 -18.90 -37.55
C LYS A 331 -23.41 -19.38 -37.61
N ARG A 332 -23.98 -19.37 -38.82
CA ARG A 332 -25.33 -19.87 -39.03
C ARG A 332 -25.44 -21.34 -38.62
N GLY A 333 -26.42 -21.65 -37.79
CA GLY A 333 -26.67 -23.00 -37.25
C GLY A 333 -26.00 -23.29 -35.91
N GLU A 334 -25.17 -22.39 -35.37
CA GLU A 334 -24.61 -22.51 -34.03
C GLU A 334 -25.59 -21.93 -33.00
N VAL A 335 -26.12 -22.81 -32.14
CA VAL A 335 -27.12 -22.44 -31.12
C VAL A 335 -26.42 -21.96 -29.85
N VAL A 336 -26.94 -20.88 -29.26
CA VAL A 336 -26.56 -20.37 -27.94
C VAL A 336 -27.69 -20.68 -26.95
N GLN A 337 -27.37 -21.42 -25.90
CA GLN A 337 -28.33 -21.71 -24.84
C GLN A 337 -28.48 -20.50 -23.90
N PRO A 338 -29.66 -20.27 -23.31
CA PRO A 338 -29.82 -19.26 -22.26
C PRO A 338 -28.86 -19.50 -21.10
N LEU A 339 -28.27 -18.43 -20.57
CA LEU A 339 -27.28 -18.46 -19.48
C LEU A 339 -25.98 -19.22 -19.83
N SER A 340 -25.78 -19.59 -21.09
CA SER A 340 -24.49 -20.12 -21.51
C SER A 340 -23.42 -19.03 -21.39
N VAL A 341 -22.23 -19.46 -20.97
CA VAL A 341 -21.08 -18.59 -20.76
C VAL A 341 -20.02 -18.94 -21.77
N GLU A 342 -19.62 -17.98 -22.59
CA GLU A 342 -18.44 -18.07 -23.45
C GLU A 342 -17.24 -17.42 -22.74
N THR A 343 -16.07 -18.04 -22.85
CA THR A 343 -14.82 -17.51 -22.30
C THR A 343 -13.97 -16.95 -23.43
N VAL A 344 -13.71 -15.65 -23.39
CA VAL A 344 -12.71 -15.00 -24.25
C VAL A 344 -11.41 -14.91 -23.45
N LYS A 345 -10.41 -15.69 -23.87
CA LYS A 345 -9.16 -15.84 -23.12
C LYS A 345 -8.31 -14.58 -23.20
N GLY A 346 -7.74 -14.16 -22.08
CA GLY A 346 -6.82 -13.02 -22.00
C GLY A 346 -7.48 -11.63 -22.09
N GLU A 347 -8.81 -11.57 -22.13
CA GLU A 347 -9.58 -10.33 -22.19
C GLU A 347 -10.13 -9.90 -20.81
N GLY A 348 -9.58 -10.41 -19.72
CA GLY A 348 -9.88 -9.97 -18.35
C GLY A 348 -9.00 -8.81 -17.90
N MET A 349 -8.89 -8.60 -16.58
CA MET A 349 -8.02 -7.58 -16.01
C MET A 349 -6.53 -7.90 -16.28
N PRO A 350 -5.69 -6.88 -16.49
CA PRO A 350 -4.25 -7.04 -16.55
C PRO A 350 -3.69 -7.63 -15.26
N PHE A 351 -2.54 -8.29 -15.38
CA PHE A 351 -1.81 -8.76 -14.22
C PHE A 351 -1.23 -7.58 -13.43
N TYR A 352 -1.40 -7.62 -12.11
CA TYR A 352 -0.82 -6.67 -11.19
C TYR A 352 0.17 -7.38 -10.27
N SER A 353 1.44 -6.96 -10.32
CA SER A 353 2.46 -7.39 -9.38
C SER A 353 2.70 -6.26 -8.38
N ASP A 354 2.23 -6.44 -7.14
CA ASP A 354 2.70 -5.63 -6.03
C ASP A 354 4.21 -5.85 -5.92
N GLY A 355 5.02 -4.80 -6.12
CA GLY A 355 6.46 -4.85 -6.40
C GLY A 355 7.36 -5.40 -5.28
N HIS A 356 6.87 -6.28 -4.43
CA HIS A 356 7.51 -6.73 -3.19
C HIS A 356 7.74 -8.25 -3.03
N LEU A 357 7.40 -9.11 -4.00
CA LEU A 357 7.66 -10.55 -3.87
C LEU A 357 8.09 -11.18 -5.22
N HIS A 358 9.37 -11.04 -5.57
CA HIS A 358 9.98 -11.93 -6.58
C HIS A 358 10.36 -13.25 -5.91
N GLU A 359 9.39 -14.17 -5.82
CA GLU A 359 9.65 -15.59 -5.64
C GLU A 359 8.40 -16.42 -5.99
N SER A 360 7.99 -16.45 -7.27
CA SER A 360 7.29 -17.62 -7.85
C SER A 360 6.86 -17.40 -9.31
N HIS A 361 7.44 -18.23 -10.19
CA HIS A 361 6.89 -18.80 -11.43
C HIS A 361 6.29 -17.88 -12.51
N ASP A 362 6.91 -17.90 -13.69
CA ASP A 362 6.48 -17.26 -14.96
C ASP A 362 5.08 -17.68 -15.48
N GLN A 363 4.25 -18.37 -14.68
CA GLN A 363 2.92 -18.87 -15.05
C GLN A 363 1.76 -18.00 -14.55
N ASP A 364 2.00 -17.04 -13.65
CA ASP A 364 0.95 -16.20 -13.07
C ASP A 364 0.80 -14.80 -13.70
N GLU A 365 1.63 -14.47 -14.70
CA GLU A 365 1.62 -13.16 -15.39
C GLU A 365 0.53 -13.03 -16.47
N GLU A 366 -0.30 -14.05 -16.67
CA GLU A 366 -1.35 -14.01 -17.69
C GLU A 366 -2.54 -13.13 -17.24
N PRO A 367 -3.05 -12.25 -18.13
CA PRO A 367 -4.27 -11.50 -17.87
C PRO A 367 -5.44 -12.44 -17.58
N GLY A 368 -6.44 -11.93 -16.86
CA GLY A 368 -7.67 -12.71 -16.63
C GLY A 368 -8.44 -12.99 -17.91
N ASN A 369 -9.60 -13.62 -17.77
CA ASN A 369 -10.49 -13.89 -18.89
C ASN A 369 -11.75 -13.00 -18.85
N LEU A 370 -12.36 -12.81 -20.02
CA LEU A 370 -13.70 -12.25 -20.15
C LEU A 370 -14.72 -13.38 -20.27
N TYR A 371 -15.67 -13.44 -19.35
CA TYR A 371 -16.82 -14.33 -19.40
C TYR A 371 -18.03 -13.58 -19.93
N VAL A 372 -18.57 -14.05 -21.06
CA VAL A 372 -19.75 -13.48 -21.69
C VAL A 372 -20.94 -14.39 -21.41
N GLU A 373 -21.86 -13.92 -20.57
CA GLU A 373 -23.13 -14.59 -20.28
C GLU A 373 -24.20 -14.14 -21.29
N TYR A 374 -24.80 -15.10 -21.99
CA TYR A 374 -25.85 -14.81 -22.96
C TYR A 374 -27.24 -14.88 -22.34
N SER A 375 -27.94 -13.75 -22.35
CA SER A 375 -29.35 -13.65 -21.95
C SER A 375 -30.24 -13.64 -23.18
N VAL A 376 -31.06 -14.67 -23.36
CA VAL A 376 -32.00 -14.76 -24.48
C VAL A 376 -33.29 -14.03 -24.15
N ILE A 377 -33.59 -12.99 -24.93
CA ILE A 377 -34.82 -12.21 -24.83
C ILE A 377 -35.86 -12.83 -25.74
N LEU A 378 -36.96 -13.30 -25.14
CA LEU A 378 -38.13 -13.81 -25.85
C LEU A 378 -39.11 -12.67 -26.15
N PRO A 379 -39.82 -12.69 -27.28
CA PRO A 379 -40.89 -11.75 -27.55
C PRO A 379 -42.08 -11.99 -26.60
N ASP A 380 -42.74 -10.92 -26.17
CA ASP A 380 -43.83 -10.97 -25.18
C ASP A 380 -45.07 -11.74 -25.70
N GLN A 381 -45.43 -11.54 -26.97
CA GLN A 381 -46.56 -12.21 -27.62
C GLN A 381 -46.22 -12.50 -29.09
N MET A 382 -46.69 -13.65 -29.58
CA MET A 382 -46.60 -14.00 -31.00
C MET A 382 -47.88 -13.60 -31.75
N GLU A 383 -47.73 -13.18 -33.00
CA GLU A 383 -48.88 -12.99 -33.89
C GLU A 383 -49.51 -14.35 -34.26
N SER A 384 -50.84 -14.39 -34.30
CA SER A 384 -51.63 -15.62 -34.51
C SER A 384 -51.34 -16.35 -35.83
N GLY A 385 -50.83 -15.64 -36.84
CA GLY A 385 -50.37 -16.24 -38.09
C GLY A 385 -49.07 -17.03 -37.95
N MET A 386 -48.11 -16.51 -37.18
CA MET A 386 -46.81 -17.15 -36.96
C MET A 386 -46.87 -18.28 -35.93
N GLU A 387 -47.79 -18.20 -34.98
CA GLU A 387 -47.96 -19.20 -33.91
C GLU A 387 -48.14 -20.62 -34.49
N LYS A 388 -49.01 -20.78 -35.49
CA LYS A 388 -49.29 -22.10 -36.09
C LYS A 388 -48.06 -22.72 -36.75
N GLU A 389 -47.31 -21.92 -37.49
CA GLU A 389 -46.12 -22.39 -38.20
C GLU A 389 -45.01 -22.75 -37.22
N PHE A 390 -44.77 -21.89 -36.23
CA PHE A 390 -43.77 -22.12 -35.19
C PHE A 390 -44.10 -23.37 -34.37
N PHE A 391 -45.37 -23.53 -33.96
CA PHE A 391 -45.84 -24.69 -33.22
C PHE A 391 -45.64 -25.99 -34.01
N ALA A 392 -46.05 -26.02 -35.29
CA ALA A 392 -45.90 -27.19 -36.15
C ALA A 392 -44.43 -27.57 -36.36
N LEU A 393 -43.55 -26.58 -36.56
CA LEU A 393 -42.11 -26.77 -36.69
C LEU A 393 -41.52 -27.37 -35.40
N TRP A 394 -41.88 -26.81 -34.24
CA TRP A 394 -41.36 -27.21 -32.95
C TRP A 394 -41.79 -28.63 -32.58
N GLU A 395 -43.05 -28.98 -32.80
CA GLU A 395 -43.55 -30.35 -32.58
C GLU A 395 -42.85 -31.37 -33.49
N LYS A 396 -42.58 -31.02 -34.75
CA LYS A 396 -41.82 -31.88 -35.67
C LYS A 396 -40.40 -32.10 -35.17
N TRP A 397 -39.73 -31.05 -34.70
CA TRP A 397 -38.39 -31.13 -34.11
C TRP A 397 -38.38 -31.99 -32.83
N ARG A 398 -39.35 -31.76 -31.95
CA ARG A 398 -39.50 -32.48 -30.67
C ARG A 398 -39.69 -33.98 -30.89
N LYS A 399 -40.57 -34.36 -31.82
CA LYS A 399 -40.79 -35.76 -32.22
C LYS A 399 -39.55 -36.38 -32.84
N LYS A 400 -38.83 -35.64 -33.68
CA LYS A 400 -37.59 -36.12 -34.33
C LYS A 400 -36.47 -36.39 -33.33
N ASN A 401 -36.34 -35.55 -32.30
CA ASN A 401 -35.26 -35.64 -31.32
C ASN A 401 -35.66 -36.34 -30.01
N GLY A 402 -36.92 -36.78 -29.88
CA GLY A 402 -37.40 -37.55 -28.74
C GLY A 402 -37.52 -36.76 -27.42
N VAL A 403 -37.63 -35.42 -27.48
CA VAL A 403 -37.64 -34.55 -26.28
C VAL A 403 -39.00 -34.61 -25.58
N ASN A 404 -39.02 -35.06 -24.32
CA ASN A 404 -40.22 -35.11 -23.49
C ASN A 404 -39.97 -34.37 -22.17
N LEU A 405 -40.24 -33.05 -22.16
CA LEU A 405 -40.09 -32.17 -21.00
C LEU A 405 -40.64 -32.72 -19.67
N ASP A 406 -41.76 -33.46 -19.66
CA ASP A 406 -42.30 -34.00 -18.40
C ASP A 406 -41.38 -35.10 -17.83
N LYS A 407 -40.79 -35.92 -18.70
CA LYS A 407 -39.79 -36.92 -18.30
C LYS A 407 -38.41 -36.31 -18.08
N ASP A 408 -38.02 -35.38 -18.93
CA ASP A 408 -36.68 -34.78 -18.96
C ASP A 408 -36.46 -33.79 -17.80
N SER A 409 -37.54 -33.20 -17.26
CA SER A 409 -37.47 -32.29 -16.10
C SER A 409 -37.28 -33.00 -14.76
N GLY A 410 -37.41 -34.33 -14.72
CA GLY A 410 -37.35 -35.11 -13.48
C GLY A 410 -38.47 -34.77 -12.49
N ARG A 411 -39.55 -34.12 -12.95
CA ARG A 411 -40.68 -33.78 -12.10
C ARG A 411 -41.41 -35.06 -11.69
N PRO A 412 -41.80 -35.22 -10.41
CA PRO A 412 -42.60 -36.37 -10.02
C PRO A 412 -43.89 -36.39 -10.82
N GLU A 413 -44.24 -37.56 -11.37
CA GLU A 413 -45.52 -37.73 -12.04
C GLU A 413 -46.64 -37.45 -11.03
N PRO A 414 -47.68 -36.69 -11.43
CA PRO A 414 -48.81 -36.46 -10.54
C PRO A 414 -49.40 -37.81 -10.14
N SER A 415 -49.50 -38.07 -8.84
CA SER A 415 -50.17 -39.26 -8.33
C SER A 415 -51.56 -39.28 -8.95
N VAL A 416 -51.88 -40.35 -9.69
CA VAL A 416 -53.25 -40.63 -10.11
C VAL A 416 -54.08 -40.55 -8.84
N LYS A 417 -54.90 -39.50 -8.69
CA LYS A 417 -55.87 -39.47 -7.60
C LYS A 417 -56.75 -40.68 -7.85
N ASP A 418 -56.70 -41.65 -6.94
CA ASP A 418 -57.71 -42.70 -6.87
C ASP A 418 -59.07 -42.00 -6.85
N GLU A 419 -59.77 -42.05 -7.97
CA GLU A 419 -61.17 -41.69 -8.07
C GLU A 419 -61.93 -42.73 -7.23
N LEU A 420 -62.28 -42.33 -6.00
CA LEU A 420 -63.20 -43.03 -5.12
C LEU A 420 -64.64 -42.89 -5.60
#